data_AF-A0A9W5YDL5-F1
#
_entry.id   AF-A0A9W5YDL5-F1
#
_cell.length_a   1.000
_cell.length_b   1.000
_cell.length_c   1.000
_cell.angle_alpha   90.00
_cell.angle_beta   90.00
_cell.angle_gamma   90.00
#
_symmetry.space_group_name_H-M   'P 1'
#
loop_
_entity.id
_entity.type
_entity.pdbx_description
1 polymer ?
#
loop_
_entity_poly.entity_id
_entity_poly.type
_entity_poly.pdbx_seq_one_letter_code
_entity_poly.pdbx_strand_id
1 'polypeptide(L)'
;METISIDKCLNMDRVIFIDVRTTKEYEEGTIPGAINIPIFNNDERAYLGDTYVNVNKLTAKEEGFEIASHKLPEIYKKIKQIGKGYSKIIIFCWRGGLRSKSIATVMSLMNLPAYQLEGGYKAYRTYVLKEFEKRTKIPSPYIVLHGYTGCGKTLLLKALEKKEMPVLDLEGLANHRGSAFGGVGLGEQPPQKVFEANVYDKTICFKDSLVFVEAESTKIGKRIVPSFAINHIKTGIHVLVNLDKDIRIKRLLDDYMNNSGSVKDNLSFINNSLDSIKPYMSNNDFNTMKEYLNDNNLYDFVGLLLDNYYDPMYKKWKKYYGTFDYEIDSGNIDDAVNELIKIYDIENKENTKK
;
A
#
# COMPACT_ATOMS: atom_id res chain seq x y z
N MET A 1 -19.00 3.45 -30.07
CA MET A 1 -18.06 3.43 -28.93
C MET A 1 -18.75 2.75 -27.77
N GLU A 2 -18.15 1.67 -27.28
CA GLU A 2 -18.72 0.80 -26.25
C GLU A 2 -18.23 1.21 -24.86
N THR A 3 -19.12 1.12 -23.86
CA THR A 3 -18.76 1.22 -22.45
C THR A 3 -18.55 -0.16 -21.87
N ILE A 4 -17.74 -0.23 -20.80
CA ILE A 4 -17.53 -1.48 -20.06
C ILE A 4 -17.43 -1.17 -18.56
N SER A 5 -18.06 -2.02 -17.75
CA SER A 5 -18.04 -1.90 -16.30
C SER A 5 -16.74 -2.41 -15.70
N ILE A 6 -16.38 -1.93 -14.50
CA ILE A 6 -15.11 -2.30 -13.86
C ILE A 6 -15.04 -3.79 -13.50
N ASP A 7 -16.14 -4.38 -13.06
CA ASP A 7 -16.24 -5.81 -12.73
C ASP A 7 -15.92 -6.69 -13.95
N LYS A 8 -16.38 -6.30 -15.14
CA LYS A 8 -16.03 -6.99 -16.38
C LYS A 8 -14.56 -6.82 -16.69
N CYS A 9 -14.03 -5.60 -16.61
CA CYS A 9 -12.64 -5.32 -16.96
C CYS A 9 -11.65 -6.15 -16.13
N LEU A 10 -11.88 -6.29 -14.83
CA LEU A 10 -10.98 -6.99 -13.91
C LEU A 10 -10.96 -8.51 -14.13
N ASN A 11 -11.98 -9.08 -14.80
CA ASN A 11 -12.07 -10.51 -15.11
C ASN A 11 -11.63 -10.83 -16.55
N MET A 12 -11.03 -9.87 -17.26
CA MET A 12 -10.62 -10.04 -18.65
C MET A 12 -9.10 -10.12 -18.77
N ASP A 13 -8.64 -11.05 -19.61
CA ASP A 13 -7.22 -11.17 -19.92
C ASP A 13 -6.75 -10.10 -20.90
N ARG A 14 -5.48 -9.70 -20.72
CA ARG A 14 -4.77 -8.77 -21.61
C ARG A 14 -5.54 -7.45 -21.79
N VAL A 15 -5.95 -6.84 -20.69
CA VAL A 15 -6.56 -5.51 -20.67
C VAL A 15 -5.53 -4.46 -20.23
N ILE A 16 -5.50 -3.30 -20.90
CA ILE A 16 -4.72 -2.14 -20.45
C ILE A 16 -5.63 -0.98 -20.10
N PHE A 17 -5.39 -0.35 -18.95
CA PHE A 17 -6.11 0.83 -18.51
C PHE A 17 -5.33 2.10 -18.87
N ILE A 18 -6.02 3.08 -19.48
CA ILE A 18 -5.45 4.38 -19.86
C ILE A 18 -6.19 5.47 -19.08
N ASP A 19 -5.46 6.13 -18.17
CA ASP A 19 -5.96 7.24 -17.38
C ASP A 19 -5.74 8.55 -18.13
N VAL A 20 -6.80 9.18 -18.62
CA VAL A 20 -6.70 10.46 -19.35
C VAL A 20 -6.86 11.70 -18.46
N ARG A 21 -6.86 11.51 -17.13
CA ARG A 21 -6.81 12.62 -16.17
C ARG A 21 -5.43 13.29 -16.18
N THR A 22 -5.33 14.43 -15.50
CA THR A 22 -4.04 15.11 -15.35
C THR A 22 -3.04 14.25 -14.58
N THR A 23 -1.75 14.54 -14.72
CA THR A 23 -0.69 13.85 -13.96
C THR A 23 -0.92 13.94 -12.45
N LYS A 24 -1.33 15.10 -11.95
CA LYS A 24 -1.66 15.28 -10.52
C LYS A 24 -2.82 14.37 -10.07
N GLU A 25 -3.91 14.32 -10.84
CA GLU A 25 -5.04 13.42 -10.55
C GLU A 25 -4.63 11.94 -10.55
N TYR A 26 -3.66 11.57 -11.40
CA TYR A 26 -3.10 10.23 -11.50
C TYR A 26 -2.18 9.88 -10.31
N GLU A 27 -1.29 10.79 -9.92
CA GLU A 27 -0.40 10.66 -8.75
C GLU A 27 -1.17 10.56 -7.43
N GLU A 28 -2.29 11.28 -7.28
CA GLU A 28 -3.22 11.14 -6.15
C GLU A 28 -3.90 9.75 -6.09
N GLY A 29 -3.81 9.00 -7.17
CA GLY A 29 -4.12 7.57 -7.27
C GLY A 29 -4.90 7.21 -8.52
N THR A 30 -4.65 6.00 -9.01
CA THR A 30 -5.21 5.45 -10.24
C THR A 30 -5.51 3.95 -10.09
N ILE A 31 -5.98 3.30 -11.15
CA ILE A 31 -6.13 1.83 -11.19
C ILE A 31 -4.72 1.23 -11.29
N PRO A 32 -4.36 0.21 -10.47
CA PRO A 32 -3.06 -0.46 -10.57
C PRO A 32 -2.74 -0.91 -12.01
N GLY A 33 -1.52 -0.64 -12.45
CA GLY A 33 -1.08 -0.93 -13.82
C GLY A 33 -1.60 0.01 -14.92
N ALA A 34 -2.42 1.01 -14.60
CA ALA A 34 -2.86 1.99 -15.59
C ALA A 34 -1.73 2.91 -16.06
N ILE A 35 -1.79 3.37 -17.30
CA ILE A 35 -0.83 4.32 -17.88
C ILE A 35 -1.52 5.69 -18.04
N ASN A 36 -0.86 6.76 -17.57
CA ASN A 36 -1.37 8.11 -17.70
C ASN A 36 -1.09 8.71 -19.09
N ILE A 37 -2.13 9.13 -19.79
CA ILE A 37 -2.04 9.88 -21.05
C ILE A 37 -2.99 11.08 -20.93
N PRO A 38 -2.55 12.16 -20.28
CA PRO A 38 -3.42 13.28 -19.96
C PRO A 38 -3.95 13.97 -21.22
N ILE A 39 -5.26 14.17 -21.28
CA ILE A 39 -5.87 15.03 -22.31
C ILE A 39 -5.59 16.52 -22.03
N PHE A 40 -5.52 16.88 -20.74
CA PHE A 40 -5.23 18.22 -20.25
C PHE A 40 -4.12 18.17 -19.21
N ASN A 41 -3.26 19.18 -19.19
CA ASN A 41 -2.35 19.42 -18.07
C ASN A 41 -3.13 19.99 -16.85
N ASN A 42 -2.43 20.23 -15.73
CA ASN A 42 -3.08 20.71 -14.51
C ASN A 42 -3.71 22.09 -14.67
N ASP A 43 -3.06 23.01 -15.38
CA ASP A 43 -3.51 24.40 -15.55
C ASP A 43 -4.69 24.48 -16.51
N GLU A 44 -4.62 23.80 -17.66
CA GLU A 44 -5.71 23.65 -18.61
C GLU A 44 -6.94 23.02 -17.93
N ARG A 45 -6.73 22.00 -17.09
CA ARG A 45 -7.81 21.37 -16.34
C ARG A 45 -8.44 22.31 -15.33
N ALA A 46 -7.64 23.14 -14.65
CA ALA A 46 -8.13 24.13 -13.71
C ALA A 46 -8.95 25.20 -14.45
N TYR A 47 -8.40 25.76 -15.51
CA TYR A 47 -9.06 26.73 -16.39
C TYR A 47 -10.40 26.22 -16.93
N LEU A 48 -10.42 25.05 -17.58
CA LEU A 48 -11.66 24.47 -18.11
C LEU A 48 -12.67 24.12 -17.01
N GLY A 49 -12.17 23.79 -15.80
CA GLY A 49 -13.00 23.59 -14.63
C GLY A 49 -13.67 24.88 -14.17
N ASP A 50 -12.93 25.99 -14.17
CA ASP A 50 -13.40 27.32 -13.83
C ASP A 50 -14.41 27.83 -14.87
N THR A 51 -14.08 27.77 -16.17
CA THR A 51 -15.00 28.14 -17.26
C THR A 51 -16.31 27.35 -17.18
N TYR A 52 -16.25 26.06 -16.86
CA TYR A 52 -17.45 25.22 -16.76
C TYR A 52 -18.41 25.67 -15.63
N VAL A 53 -17.86 26.18 -14.52
CA VAL A 53 -18.64 26.58 -13.34
C VAL A 53 -19.05 28.05 -13.42
N ASN A 54 -18.12 28.93 -13.81
CA ASN A 54 -18.29 30.39 -13.73
C ASN A 54 -18.79 31.03 -15.01
N VAL A 55 -18.57 30.40 -16.18
CA VAL A 55 -19.00 30.93 -17.48
C VAL A 55 -20.21 30.15 -17.97
N ASN A 56 -20.00 29.00 -18.61
CA ASN A 56 -21.03 28.03 -18.95
C ASN A 56 -20.42 26.73 -19.50
N LYS A 57 -21.25 25.69 -19.59
CA LYS A 57 -20.84 24.35 -20.04
C LYS A 57 -20.47 24.26 -21.52
N LEU A 58 -21.01 25.14 -22.38
CA LEU A 58 -20.76 25.11 -23.82
C LEU A 58 -19.37 25.66 -24.11
N THR A 59 -19.05 26.84 -23.58
CA THR A 59 -17.73 27.47 -23.72
C THR A 59 -16.61 26.55 -23.24
N ALA A 60 -16.76 25.93 -22.05
CA ALA A 60 -15.77 24.98 -21.55
C ALA A 60 -15.60 23.73 -22.43
N LYS A 61 -16.63 23.33 -23.19
CA LYS A 61 -16.52 22.23 -24.17
C LYS A 61 -15.83 22.66 -25.44
N GLU A 62 -16.10 23.87 -25.94
CA GLU A 62 -15.49 24.42 -27.15
C GLU A 62 -14.00 24.66 -26.94
N GLU A 63 -13.61 25.34 -25.85
CA GLU A 63 -12.21 25.54 -25.47
C GLU A 63 -11.50 24.19 -25.21
N GLY A 64 -12.18 23.28 -24.51
CA GLY A 64 -11.64 21.94 -24.26
C GLY A 64 -11.45 21.12 -25.53
N PHE A 65 -12.30 21.29 -26.54
CA PHE A 65 -12.16 20.67 -27.85
C PHE A 65 -10.95 21.21 -28.59
N GLU A 66 -10.77 22.53 -28.62
CA GLU A 66 -9.62 23.19 -29.24
C GLU A 66 -8.31 22.67 -28.65
N ILE A 67 -8.15 22.74 -27.32
CA ILE A 67 -6.95 22.26 -26.61
C ILE A 67 -6.70 20.77 -26.91
N ALA A 68 -7.73 19.93 -26.80
CA ALA A 68 -7.58 18.50 -27.04
C ALA A 68 -7.22 18.19 -28.49
N SER A 69 -7.76 18.93 -29.47
CA SER A 69 -7.58 18.68 -30.90
C SER A 69 -6.11 18.71 -31.31
N HIS A 70 -5.32 19.64 -30.76
CA HIS A 70 -3.89 19.75 -31.01
C HIS A 70 -3.09 18.55 -30.48
N LYS A 71 -3.61 17.86 -29.45
CA LYS A 71 -2.94 16.74 -28.77
C LYS A 71 -3.37 15.36 -29.29
N LEU A 72 -4.51 15.28 -29.99
CA LEU A 72 -5.09 14.03 -30.47
C LEU A 72 -4.12 13.16 -31.29
N PRO A 73 -3.33 13.70 -32.25
CA PRO A 73 -2.39 12.87 -33.02
C PRO A 73 -1.35 12.17 -32.16
N GLU A 74 -0.82 12.85 -31.14
CA GLU A 74 0.17 12.29 -30.22
C GLU A 74 -0.46 11.26 -29.27
N ILE A 75 -1.63 11.58 -28.71
CA ILE A 75 -2.41 10.66 -27.86
C ILE A 75 -2.70 9.35 -28.62
N TYR A 76 -3.14 9.45 -29.88
CA TYR A 76 -3.39 8.28 -30.72
C TYR A 76 -2.13 7.43 -30.90
N LYS A 77 -0.98 8.04 -31.24
CA LYS A 77 0.29 7.31 -31.40
C LYS A 77 0.67 6.56 -30.12
N LYS A 78 0.57 7.22 -28.96
CA LYS A 78 0.87 6.62 -27.65
C LYS A 78 -0.07 5.46 -27.33
N ILE A 79 -1.39 5.67 -27.42
CA ILE A 79 -2.38 4.63 -27.14
C ILE A 79 -2.21 3.43 -28.09
N LYS A 80 -2.00 3.69 -29.39
CA LYS A 80 -1.77 2.62 -30.38
C LYS A 80 -0.52 1.80 -30.06
N GLN A 81 0.56 2.44 -29.62
CA GLN A 81 1.79 1.76 -29.25
C GLN A 81 1.61 0.91 -27.99
N ILE A 82 1.03 1.51 -26.94
CA ILE A 82 0.78 0.86 -25.64
C ILE A 82 -0.20 -0.29 -25.78
N GLY A 83 -1.23 -0.13 -26.59
CA GLY A 83 -2.27 -1.14 -26.81
C GLY A 83 -1.80 -2.36 -27.60
N LYS A 84 -0.57 -2.38 -28.14
CA LYS A 84 -0.05 -3.56 -28.83
C LYS A 84 0.01 -4.75 -27.88
N GLY A 85 -0.58 -5.88 -28.28
CA GLY A 85 -0.61 -7.10 -27.48
C GLY A 85 -1.76 -7.19 -26.46
N TYR A 86 -2.51 -6.09 -26.26
CA TYR A 86 -3.70 -6.07 -25.42
C TYR A 86 -4.96 -6.34 -26.25
N SER A 87 -5.89 -7.11 -25.67
CA SER A 87 -7.17 -7.44 -26.28
C SER A 87 -8.13 -6.24 -26.24
N LYS A 88 -8.02 -5.40 -25.19
CA LYS A 88 -8.85 -4.20 -24.99
C LYS A 88 -8.06 -3.07 -24.35
N ILE A 89 -8.39 -1.85 -24.76
CA ILE A 89 -7.86 -0.60 -24.22
C ILE A 89 -8.98 0.12 -23.47
N ILE A 90 -8.88 0.19 -22.16
CA ILE A 90 -9.93 0.76 -21.30
C ILE A 90 -9.54 2.19 -20.92
N ILE A 91 -10.22 3.16 -21.51
CA ILE A 91 -9.94 4.58 -21.31
C ILE A 91 -10.88 5.13 -20.26
N PHE A 92 -10.32 5.82 -19.26
CA PHE A 92 -11.11 6.35 -18.17
C PHE A 92 -10.65 7.74 -17.74
N CYS A 93 -11.59 8.46 -17.14
CA CYS A 93 -11.31 9.69 -16.41
C CYS A 93 -11.97 9.60 -15.02
N TRP A 94 -12.12 10.71 -14.30
CA TRP A 94 -12.65 10.66 -12.93
C TRP A 94 -14.03 9.98 -12.81
N ARG A 95 -14.99 10.34 -13.67
CA ARG A 95 -16.40 9.86 -13.61
C ARG A 95 -16.91 9.19 -14.89
N GLY A 96 -16.03 8.87 -15.84
CA GLY A 96 -16.48 8.38 -17.16
C GLY A 96 -17.25 9.44 -17.95
N GLY A 97 -16.82 10.71 -17.85
CA GLY A 97 -17.45 11.84 -18.56
C GLY A 97 -16.86 12.08 -19.95
N LEU A 98 -17.07 13.31 -20.47
CA LEU A 98 -16.64 13.70 -21.83
C LEU A 98 -15.16 13.47 -22.11
N ARG A 99 -14.27 13.68 -21.13
CA ARG A 99 -12.82 13.48 -21.28
C ARG A 99 -12.44 12.09 -21.78
N SER A 100 -12.98 11.03 -21.17
CA SER A 100 -12.69 9.66 -21.60
C SER A 100 -13.55 9.24 -22.79
N LYS A 101 -14.80 9.69 -22.84
CA LYS A 101 -15.72 9.45 -23.95
C LYS A 101 -15.15 9.94 -25.29
N SER A 102 -14.59 11.15 -25.34
CA SER A 102 -14.03 11.71 -26.58
C SER A 102 -12.86 10.87 -27.08
N ILE A 103 -11.87 10.59 -26.23
CA ILE A 103 -10.69 9.80 -26.60
C ILE A 103 -11.09 8.38 -26.99
N ALA A 104 -11.92 7.69 -26.20
CA ALA A 104 -12.40 6.35 -26.54
C ALA A 104 -13.14 6.30 -27.89
N THR A 105 -13.93 7.33 -28.20
CA THR A 105 -14.64 7.42 -29.49
C THR A 105 -13.67 7.57 -30.65
N VAL A 106 -12.70 8.48 -30.54
CA VAL A 106 -11.68 8.68 -31.60
C VAL A 106 -10.85 7.41 -31.79
N MET A 107 -10.39 6.77 -30.71
CA MET A 107 -9.63 5.53 -30.80
C MET A 107 -10.43 4.39 -31.46
N SER A 108 -11.71 4.26 -31.11
CA SER A 108 -12.62 3.27 -31.70
C SER A 108 -12.87 3.52 -33.19
N LEU A 109 -13.03 4.78 -33.61
CA LEU A 109 -13.15 5.15 -35.04
C LEU A 109 -11.86 4.85 -35.82
N MET A 110 -10.71 4.85 -35.16
CA MET A 110 -9.41 4.49 -35.73
C MET A 110 -9.13 2.97 -35.64
N ASN A 111 -10.16 2.15 -35.41
CA ASN A 111 -10.10 0.69 -35.32
C ASN A 111 -9.21 0.14 -34.18
N LEU A 112 -9.02 0.91 -33.10
CA LEU A 112 -8.46 0.37 -31.87
C LEU A 112 -9.59 -0.27 -31.03
N PRO A 113 -9.32 -1.37 -30.29
CA PRO A 113 -10.30 -2.01 -29.42
C PRO A 113 -10.49 -1.21 -28.12
N ALA A 114 -10.91 0.05 -28.27
CA ALA A 114 -10.97 1.04 -27.22
C ALA A 114 -12.38 1.17 -26.64
N TYR A 115 -12.45 1.11 -25.32
CA TYR A 115 -13.68 1.15 -24.54
C TYR A 115 -13.61 2.26 -23.50
N GLN A 116 -14.75 2.85 -23.16
CA GLN A 116 -14.83 3.76 -22.04
C GLN A 116 -15.17 2.99 -20.75
N LEU A 117 -14.41 3.22 -19.67
CA LEU A 117 -14.78 2.70 -18.35
C LEU A 117 -16.03 3.42 -17.81
N GLU A 118 -17.08 2.65 -17.58
CA GLU A 118 -18.34 3.15 -17.04
C GLU A 118 -18.14 3.70 -15.62
N GLY A 119 -18.56 4.95 -15.41
CA GLY A 119 -18.36 5.66 -14.14
C GLY A 119 -16.91 6.02 -13.78
N GLY A 120 -15.93 5.67 -14.63
CA GLY A 120 -14.52 6.05 -14.53
C GLY A 120 -13.82 5.56 -13.25
N TYR A 121 -12.76 6.27 -12.84
CA TYR A 121 -11.99 5.92 -11.64
C TYR A 121 -12.85 5.92 -10.36
N LYS A 122 -13.89 6.76 -10.29
CA LYS A 122 -14.86 6.74 -9.18
C LYS A 122 -15.55 5.37 -9.07
N ALA A 123 -15.93 4.75 -10.19
CA ALA A 123 -16.55 3.43 -10.17
C ALA A 123 -15.59 2.35 -9.65
N TYR A 124 -14.32 2.38 -10.08
CA TYR A 124 -13.28 1.51 -9.53
C TYR A 124 -13.12 1.69 -8.01
N ARG A 125 -13.05 2.93 -7.54
CA ARG A 125 -12.96 3.24 -6.11
C ARG A 125 -14.13 2.70 -5.32
N THR A 126 -15.36 2.90 -5.81
CA THR A 126 -16.56 2.34 -5.18
C THR A 126 -16.55 0.81 -5.19
N TYR A 127 -16.06 0.20 -6.26
CA TYR A 127 -15.93 -1.25 -6.37
C TYR A 127 -14.96 -1.80 -5.32
N VAL A 128 -13.74 -1.25 -5.21
CA VAL A 128 -12.75 -1.66 -4.19
C VAL A 128 -13.33 -1.58 -2.76
N LEU A 129 -13.98 -0.47 -2.42
CA LEU A 129 -14.57 -0.30 -1.09
C LEU A 129 -15.69 -1.31 -0.81
N LYS A 130 -16.52 -1.64 -1.80
CA LYS A 130 -17.55 -2.69 -1.68
C LYS A 130 -16.93 -4.07 -1.50
N GLU A 131 -15.83 -4.36 -2.19
CA GLU A 131 -15.10 -5.63 -2.01
C GLU A 131 -14.51 -5.74 -0.61
N PHE A 132 -13.98 -4.65 -0.04
CA PHE A 132 -13.56 -4.63 1.36
C PHE A 132 -14.71 -4.91 2.33
N GLU A 133 -15.88 -4.32 2.10
CA GLU A 133 -17.07 -4.57 2.93
C GLU A 133 -17.57 -6.02 2.82
N LYS A 134 -17.42 -6.68 1.67
CA LYS A 134 -17.73 -8.11 1.56
C LYS A 134 -16.74 -8.95 2.37
N ARG A 135 -15.45 -8.62 2.30
CA ARG A 135 -14.36 -9.34 2.99
C ARG A 135 -14.40 -9.21 4.50
N THR A 136 -15.07 -8.22 5.09
CA THR A 136 -15.24 -8.16 6.55
C THR A 136 -16.13 -9.29 7.09
N LYS A 137 -16.97 -9.90 6.24
CA LYS A 137 -18.02 -10.86 6.64
C LYS A 137 -17.62 -12.33 6.48
N ILE A 138 -16.44 -12.59 5.92
CA ILE A 138 -15.91 -13.96 5.77
C ILE A 138 -15.04 -14.33 6.98
N PRO A 139 -14.84 -15.63 7.27
CA PRO A 139 -13.86 -16.07 8.27
C PRO A 139 -12.47 -15.52 7.96
N SER A 140 -11.67 -15.27 9.00
CA SER A 140 -10.32 -14.73 8.83
C SER A 140 -9.41 -15.78 8.18
N PRO A 141 -8.79 -15.47 7.03
CA PRO A 141 -7.82 -16.34 6.43
C PRO A 141 -6.39 -15.97 6.87
N TYR A 142 -6.18 -15.31 8.01
CA TYR A 142 -4.88 -14.71 8.31
C TYR A 142 -4.08 -15.48 9.36
N ILE A 143 -2.79 -15.70 9.07
CA ILE A 143 -1.77 -16.04 10.07
C ILE A 143 -1.04 -14.75 10.43
N VAL A 144 -1.23 -14.30 11.65
CA VAL A 144 -0.82 -12.98 12.14
C VAL A 144 0.48 -13.11 12.92
N LEU A 145 1.53 -12.47 12.42
CA LEU A 145 2.82 -12.43 13.08
C LEU A 145 2.86 -11.32 14.13
N HIS A 146 3.02 -11.72 15.38
CA HIS A 146 3.20 -10.86 16.53
C HIS A 146 4.66 -10.87 16.98
N GLY A 147 5.10 -9.83 17.68
CA GLY A 147 6.43 -9.83 18.29
C GLY A 147 6.98 -8.43 18.46
N TYR A 148 7.98 -8.30 19.33
CA TYR A 148 8.62 -7.02 19.64
C TYR A 148 9.28 -6.34 18.43
N THR A 149 9.49 -5.04 18.50
CA THR A 149 10.20 -4.28 17.45
C THR A 149 11.60 -4.86 17.23
N GLY A 150 11.96 -5.11 15.97
CA GLY A 150 13.25 -5.71 15.60
C GLY A 150 13.30 -7.24 15.62
N CYS A 151 12.20 -7.95 15.92
CA CYS A 151 12.17 -9.42 15.87
C CYS A 151 12.15 -10.01 14.44
N GLY A 152 12.24 -9.19 13.40
CA GLY A 152 12.40 -9.68 12.02
C GLY A 152 11.12 -10.15 11.32
N LYS A 153 9.92 -9.75 11.76
CA LYS A 153 8.64 -10.08 11.09
C LYS A 153 8.65 -9.73 9.60
N THR A 154 9.10 -8.53 9.25
CA THR A 154 9.20 -8.09 7.85
C THR A 154 10.21 -8.94 7.04
N LEU A 155 11.27 -9.44 7.68
CA LEU A 155 12.21 -10.37 7.03
C LEU A 155 11.55 -11.73 6.79
N LEU A 156 10.76 -12.22 7.75
CA LEU A 156 9.99 -13.45 7.61
C LEU A 156 8.96 -13.33 6.48
N LEU A 157 8.20 -12.23 6.41
CA LEU A 157 7.24 -11.98 5.34
C LEU A 157 7.91 -11.98 3.96
N LYS A 158 9.04 -11.28 3.81
CA LYS A 158 9.81 -11.28 2.55
C LYS A 158 10.37 -12.65 2.19
N ALA A 159 10.81 -13.43 3.17
CA ALA A 159 11.31 -14.77 2.95
C ALA A 159 10.19 -15.75 2.56
N LEU A 160 9.00 -15.60 3.16
CA LEU A 160 7.78 -16.33 2.77
C LEU A 160 7.34 -15.98 1.35
N GLU A 161 7.37 -14.70 0.95
CA GLU A 161 7.07 -14.30 -0.44
C GLU A 161 8.03 -14.95 -1.46
N LYS A 162 9.33 -15.05 -1.12
CA LYS A 162 10.31 -15.75 -1.97
C LYS A 162 10.04 -17.26 -2.10
N LYS A 163 9.30 -17.83 -1.15
CA LYS A 163 8.81 -19.21 -1.19
C LYS A 163 7.41 -19.32 -1.82
N GLU A 164 6.94 -18.26 -2.47
CA GLU A 164 5.63 -18.17 -3.14
C GLU A 164 4.43 -18.35 -2.17
N MET A 165 4.65 -18.12 -0.87
CA MET A 165 3.57 -18.16 0.12
C MET A 165 2.70 -16.89 0.05
N PRO A 166 1.38 -16.97 0.32
CA PRO A 166 0.52 -15.79 0.34
C PRO A 166 0.87 -14.86 1.50
N VAL A 167 1.26 -13.62 1.19
CA VAL A 167 1.71 -12.62 2.17
C VAL A 167 1.09 -11.26 1.88
N LEU A 168 0.54 -10.62 2.91
CA LEU A 168 0.08 -9.24 2.87
C LEU A 168 1.00 -8.34 3.70
N ASP A 169 2.06 -7.83 3.06
CA ASP A 169 2.96 -6.83 3.67
C ASP A 169 2.32 -5.43 3.63
N LEU A 170 1.50 -5.10 4.63
CA LEU A 170 0.82 -3.81 4.72
C LEU A 170 1.79 -2.63 4.90
N GLU A 171 2.90 -2.82 5.60
CA GLU A 171 3.95 -1.82 5.78
C GLU A 171 4.65 -1.50 4.47
N GLY A 172 5.02 -2.54 3.71
CA GLY A 172 5.58 -2.41 2.36
C GLY A 172 4.62 -1.70 1.41
N LEU A 173 3.33 -2.06 1.43
CA LEU A 173 2.29 -1.38 0.62
C LEU A 173 2.07 0.09 1.04
N ALA A 174 2.32 0.44 2.30
CA ALA A 174 2.24 1.79 2.82
C ALA A 174 3.57 2.56 2.73
N ASN A 175 4.67 1.93 2.28
CA ASN A 175 6.03 2.46 2.30
C ASN A 175 6.41 3.03 3.69
N HIS A 176 6.17 2.26 4.76
CA HIS A 176 6.38 2.71 6.14
C HIS A 176 6.48 1.55 7.14
N ARG A 177 7.39 1.62 8.12
CA ARG A 177 7.66 0.56 9.11
C ARG A 177 6.81 0.59 10.39
N GLY A 178 5.53 0.94 10.27
CA GLY A 178 4.54 0.88 11.36
C GLY A 178 4.88 1.55 12.71
N SER A 179 5.92 2.37 12.78
CA SER A 179 6.49 2.86 14.04
C SER A 179 6.74 4.37 14.04
N ALA A 180 7.08 4.95 15.20
CA ALA A 180 7.35 6.39 15.32
C ALA A 180 8.50 6.84 14.39
N PHE A 181 9.48 5.97 14.17
CA PHE A 181 10.59 6.20 13.24
C PHE A 181 10.33 5.55 11.86
N GLY A 182 9.11 5.09 11.58
CA GLY A 182 8.84 4.20 10.45
C GLY A 182 9.01 4.82 9.06
N GLY A 183 9.15 6.14 8.97
CA GLY A 183 9.47 6.85 7.73
C GLY A 183 10.96 7.09 7.48
N VAL A 184 11.85 6.73 8.40
CA VAL A 184 13.31 6.98 8.27
C VAL A 184 13.85 6.29 7.03
N GLY A 185 14.50 7.08 6.17
CA GLY A 185 15.15 6.61 4.95
C GLY A 185 14.19 6.00 3.92
N LEU A 186 12.88 6.20 4.08
CA LEU A 186 11.86 5.83 3.11
C LEU A 186 11.38 7.07 2.35
N GLY A 187 10.89 6.86 1.13
CA GLY A 187 10.24 7.90 0.33
C GLY A 187 8.89 8.34 0.89
N GLU A 188 8.15 9.12 0.11
CA GLU A 188 6.80 9.50 0.50
C GLU A 188 5.88 8.28 0.61
N GLN A 189 4.98 8.31 1.60
CA GLN A 189 3.91 7.32 1.67
C GLN A 189 2.94 7.52 0.51
N PRO A 190 2.44 6.43 -0.11
CA PRO A 190 1.44 6.54 -1.14
C PRO A 190 0.17 7.23 -0.60
N PRO A 191 -0.58 7.96 -1.43
CA PRO A 191 -1.89 8.45 -1.05
C PRO A 191 -2.80 7.30 -0.58
N GLN A 192 -3.76 7.60 0.31
CA GLN A 192 -4.71 6.61 0.85
C GLN A 192 -5.35 5.78 -0.27
N LYS A 193 -5.66 6.42 -1.40
CA LYS A 193 -6.34 5.75 -2.51
C LYS A 193 -5.48 4.70 -3.20
N VAL A 194 -4.17 4.97 -3.30
CA VAL A 194 -3.17 4.06 -3.89
C VAL A 194 -2.90 2.91 -2.95
N PHE A 195 -2.72 3.20 -1.65
CA PHE A 195 -2.57 2.16 -0.62
C PHE A 195 -3.72 1.16 -0.66
N GLU A 196 -4.97 1.63 -0.64
CA GLU A 196 -6.16 0.76 -0.72
C GLU A 196 -6.23 -0.02 -2.05
N ALA A 197 -5.86 0.61 -3.17
CA ALA A 197 -5.85 -0.07 -4.47
C ALA A 197 -4.82 -1.22 -4.50
N ASN A 198 -3.63 -1.00 -3.93
CA ASN A 198 -2.59 -2.03 -3.86
C ASN A 198 -2.97 -3.14 -2.87
N VAL A 199 -3.60 -2.81 -1.73
CA VAL A 199 -4.14 -3.82 -0.81
C VAL A 199 -5.20 -4.68 -1.52
N TYR A 200 -6.08 -4.07 -2.30
CA TYR A 200 -7.06 -4.81 -3.09
C TYR A 200 -6.40 -5.74 -4.12
N ASP A 201 -5.44 -5.23 -4.88
CA ASP A 201 -4.73 -5.98 -5.93
C ASP A 201 -3.92 -7.16 -5.35
N LYS A 202 -3.24 -6.94 -4.22
CA LYS A 202 -2.52 -8.02 -3.52
C LYS A 202 -3.47 -9.10 -3.00
N THR A 203 -4.61 -8.68 -2.44
CA THR A 203 -5.55 -9.61 -1.79
C THR A 203 -6.53 -10.32 -2.72
N ILE A 204 -6.71 -9.89 -3.98
CA ILE A 204 -7.50 -10.64 -4.96
C ILE A 204 -6.78 -11.91 -5.43
N CYS A 205 -5.45 -11.91 -5.41
CA CYS A 205 -4.64 -13.05 -5.81
C CYS A 205 -4.71 -14.24 -4.84
N PHE A 206 -5.09 -14.01 -3.57
CA PHE A 206 -5.00 -15.04 -2.52
C PHE A 206 -6.18 -16.01 -2.47
N LYS A 207 -7.30 -15.70 -3.13
CA LYS A 207 -8.55 -16.51 -3.10
C LYS A 207 -8.90 -16.94 -1.66
N ASP A 208 -9.09 -18.24 -1.42
CA ASP A 208 -9.45 -18.85 -0.13
C ASP A 208 -8.22 -19.34 0.67
N SER A 209 -7.01 -18.94 0.27
CA SER A 209 -5.77 -19.37 0.93
C SER A 209 -5.58 -18.64 2.25
N LEU A 210 -4.91 -19.29 3.21
CA LEU A 210 -4.35 -18.57 4.35
C LEU A 210 -3.31 -17.53 3.87
N VAL A 211 -3.19 -16.42 4.59
CA VAL A 211 -2.32 -15.29 4.25
C VAL A 211 -1.55 -14.85 5.48
N PHE A 212 -0.23 -14.75 5.35
CA PHE A 212 0.61 -14.18 6.41
C PHE A 212 0.52 -12.65 6.42
N VAL A 213 0.41 -12.07 7.60
CA VAL A 213 0.35 -10.61 7.81
C VAL A 213 1.03 -10.25 9.12
N GLU A 214 1.57 -9.04 9.24
CA GLU A 214 2.04 -8.54 10.53
C GLU A 214 0.86 -8.07 11.40
N ALA A 215 1.05 -8.08 12.71
CA ALA A 215 0.11 -7.53 13.68
C ALA A 215 0.05 -5.99 13.61
N GLU A 216 -0.60 -5.47 12.57
CA GLU A 216 -0.70 -4.05 12.32
C GLU A 216 -1.75 -3.34 13.17
N SER A 217 -1.46 -2.09 13.50
CA SER A 217 -2.43 -1.20 14.12
C SER A 217 -3.46 -0.72 13.09
N THR A 218 -4.49 0.02 13.53
CA THR A 218 -5.49 0.62 12.61
C THR A 218 -4.89 1.64 11.63
N LYS A 219 -3.65 2.07 11.87
CA LYS A 219 -2.91 2.99 11.00
C LYS A 219 -1.46 2.54 10.80
N ILE A 220 -0.94 2.82 9.61
CA ILE A 220 0.48 2.70 9.29
C ILE A 220 0.95 4.09 8.85
N GLY A 221 1.63 4.79 9.76
CA GLY A 221 1.92 6.21 9.63
C GLY A 221 0.66 7.04 9.34
N LYS A 222 0.53 7.59 8.12
CA LYS A 222 -0.63 8.39 7.70
C LYS A 222 -1.73 7.56 7.03
N ARG A 223 -1.49 6.29 6.72
CA ARG A 223 -2.46 5.41 6.05
C ARG A 223 -3.39 4.75 7.05
N ILE A 224 -4.68 4.71 6.72
CA ILE A 224 -5.68 3.96 7.47
C ILE A 224 -5.76 2.56 6.87
N VAL A 225 -5.56 1.54 7.69
CA VAL A 225 -5.67 0.13 7.27
C VAL A 225 -7.15 -0.20 7.04
N PRO A 226 -7.52 -0.87 5.92
CA PRO A 226 -8.90 -1.25 5.67
C PRO A 226 -9.49 -2.09 6.81
N SER A 227 -10.76 -1.84 7.15
CA SER A 227 -11.43 -2.48 8.28
C SER A 227 -11.47 -4.01 8.18
N PHE A 228 -11.57 -4.57 6.97
CA PHE A 228 -11.52 -6.02 6.75
C PHE A 228 -10.19 -6.61 7.20
N ALA A 229 -9.06 -5.96 6.88
CA ALA A 229 -7.75 -6.44 7.27
C ALA A 229 -7.58 -6.36 8.79
N ILE A 230 -8.04 -5.27 9.43
CA ILE A 230 -8.02 -5.15 10.89
C ILE A 230 -8.89 -6.20 11.57
N ASN A 231 -10.06 -6.51 11.02
CA ASN A 231 -10.91 -7.57 11.55
C ASN A 231 -10.19 -8.93 11.48
N HIS A 232 -9.60 -9.26 10.33
CA HIS A 232 -8.88 -10.50 10.11
C HIS A 232 -7.60 -10.62 10.94
N ILE A 233 -6.88 -9.51 11.15
CA ILE A 233 -5.72 -9.44 12.06
C ILE A 233 -6.15 -9.73 13.51
N LYS A 234 -7.38 -9.38 13.89
CA LYS A 234 -7.89 -9.62 15.26
C LYS A 234 -8.41 -11.03 15.49
N THR A 235 -8.88 -11.70 14.45
CA THR A 235 -9.55 -13.01 14.56
C THR A 235 -8.79 -14.13 13.84
N GLY A 236 -7.58 -13.85 13.36
CA GLY A 236 -6.72 -14.80 12.68
C GLY A 236 -6.00 -15.74 13.66
N ILE A 237 -5.11 -16.56 13.10
CA ILE A 237 -4.21 -17.45 13.85
C ILE A 237 -3.01 -16.64 14.32
N HIS A 238 -2.77 -16.60 15.62
CA HIS A 238 -1.80 -15.73 16.26
C HIS A 238 -0.48 -16.46 16.51
N VAL A 239 0.58 -16.02 15.83
CA VAL A 239 1.94 -16.55 15.99
C VAL A 239 2.83 -15.52 16.67
N LEU A 240 3.39 -15.83 17.85
CA LEU A 240 4.37 -14.98 18.52
C LEU A 240 5.77 -15.28 17.98
N VAL A 241 6.41 -14.27 17.42
CA VAL A 241 7.81 -14.29 16.99
C VAL A 241 8.69 -13.75 18.11
N ASN A 242 9.52 -14.61 18.66
CA ASN A 242 10.49 -14.29 19.69
C ASN A 242 11.87 -14.05 19.08
N LEU A 243 12.63 -13.15 19.71
CA LEU A 243 14.03 -12.90 19.39
C LEU A 243 14.72 -12.25 20.58
N ASP A 244 15.96 -12.65 20.82
CA ASP A 244 16.83 -12.02 21.81
C ASP A 244 17.05 -10.51 21.54
N LYS A 245 17.12 -9.72 22.61
CA LYS A 245 17.21 -8.26 22.54
C LYS A 245 18.48 -7.79 21.84
N ASP A 246 19.63 -8.40 22.10
CA ASP A 246 20.89 -7.96 21.48
C ASP A 246 20.87 -8.20 19.97
N ILE A 247 20.22 -9.29 19.52
CA ILE A 247 20.01 -9.55 18.10
C ILE A 247 19.03 -8.53 17.50
N ARG A 248 17.95 -8.18 18.21
CA ARG A 248 17.00 -7.14 17.78
C ARG A 248 17.69 -5.78 17.59
N ILE A 249 18.58 -5.38 18.50
CA ILE A 249 19.34 -4.13 18.39
C ILE A 249 20.15 -4.12 17.10
N LYS A 250 20.92 -5.19 16.86
CA LYS A 250 21.75 -5.32 15.63
C LYS A 250 20.90 -5.21 14.36
N ARG A 251 19.76 -5.90 14.30
CA ARG A 251 18.83 -5.83 13.16
C ARG A 251 18.30 -4.42 12.92
N LEU A 252 17.90 -3.73 13.98
CA LEU A 252 17.39 -2.36 13.86
C LEU A 252 18.47 -1.40 13.37
N LEU A 253 19.71 -1.55 13.83
CA LEU A 253 20.83 -0.76 13.32
C LEU A 253 21.02 -1.00 11.81
N ASP A 254 20.98 -2.25 11.35
CA ASP A 254 21.07 -2.57 9.93
C ASP A 254 19.91 -1.97 9.12
N ASP A 255 18.66 -2.13 9.59
CA ASP A 255 17.48 -1.62 8.90
C ASP A 255 17.50 -0.09 8.79
N TYR A 256 17.90 0.62 9.84
CA TYR A 256 17.82 2.08 9.90
C TYR A 256 19.07 2.81 9.44
N MET A 257 20.26 2.20 9.50
CA MET A 257 21.51 2.88 9.15
C MET A 257 22.11 2.35 7.85
N ASN A 258 22.12 1.03 7.65
CA ASN A 258 22.82 0.41 6.53
C ASN A 258 21.92 0.23 5.30
N ASN A 259 20.64 -0.03 5.51
CA ASN A 259 19.71 -0.42 4.44
C ASN A 259 18.76 0.69 3.98
N SER A 260 18.87 1.92 4.50
CA SER A 260 17.94 3.01 4.20
C SER A 260 18.69 4.30 3.96
N GLY A 261 18.67 4.88 2.75
CA GLY A 261 19.17 6.23 2.50
C GLY A 261 20.58 6.53 3.03
N SER A 262 20.84 7.81 3.31
CA SER A 262 22.10 8.29 3.89
C SER A 262 22.03 8.24 5.41
N VAL A 263 23.06 7.68 6.04
CA VAL A 263 23.20 7.63 7.52
C VAL A 263 22.97 9.01 8.14
N LYS A 264 23.51 10.07 7.54
CA LYS A 264 23.36 11.45 8.04
C LYS A 264 21.91 11.93 8.03
N ASP A 265 21.18 11.62 6.96
CA ASP A 265 19.78 12.03 6.82
C ASP A 265 18.88 11.24 7.77
N ASN A 266 19.20 9.96 7.97
CA ASN A 266 18.48 9.12 8.93
C ASN A 266 18.68 9.59 10.36
N LEU A 267 19.92 9.92 10.76
CA LEU A 267 20.20 10.44 12.10
C LEU A 267 19.48 11.77 12.34
N SER A 268 19.43 12.66 11.33
CA SER A 268 18.64 13.89 11.42
C SER A 268 17.15 13.61 11.60
N PHE A 269 16.58 12.67 10.84
CA PHE A 269 15.18 12.29 10.96
C PHE A 269 14.88 11.65 12.32
N ILE A 270 15.75 10.76 12.80
CA ILE A 270 15.63 10.11 14.11
C ILE A 270 15.65 11.17 15.21
N ASN A 271 16.59 12.11 15.17
CA ASN A 271 16.67 13.17 16.17
C ASN A 271 15.40 14.03 16.18
N ASN A 272 14.87 14.41 15.01
CA ASN A 272 13.60 15.14 14.92
C ASN A 272 12.39 14.32 15.41
N SER A 273 12.40 13.01 15.16
CA SER A 273 11.33 12.10 15.57
C SER A 273 11.37 11.78 17.05
N LEU A 274 12.54 11.90 17.70
CA LEU A 274 12.73 11.65 19.12
C LEU A 274 11.85 12.57 19.99
N ASP A 275 11.67 13.83 19.57
CA ASP A 275 10.80 14.78 20.26
C ASP A 275 9.34 14.30 20.32
N SER A 276 8.88 13.52 19.33
CA SER A 276 7.51 12.99 19.29
C SER A 276 7.26 11.91 20.36
N ILE A 277 8.31 11.23 20.82
CA ILE A 277 8.19 10.15 21.81
C ILE A 277 8.54 10.59 23.23
N LYS A 278 9.02 11.82 23.42
CA LYS A 278 9.28 12.44 24.72
C LYS A 278 8.14 12.27 25.74
N PRO A 279 6.84 12.40 25.38
CA PRO A 279 5.75 12.25 26.35
C PRO A 279 5.62 10.84 26.97
N TYR A 280 6.30 9.84 26.40
CA TYR A 280 6.19 8.44 26.80
C TYR A 280 7.39 7.94 27.62
N MET A 281 8.40 8.78 27.89
CA MET A 281 9.62 8.41 28.63
C MET A 281 10.01 9.47 29.66
N SER A 282 10.96 9.15 30.54
CA SER A 282 11.45 10.12 31.52
C SER A 282 12.33 11.19 30.87
N ASN A 283 12.41 12.37 31.48
CA ASN A 283 13.32 13.43 31.01
C ASN A 283 14.79 12.98 31.04
N ASN A 284 15.16 12.12 32.00
CA ASN A 284 16.51 11.58 32.10
C ASN A 284 16.82 10.69 30.89
N ASP A 285 15.96 9.71 30.59
CA ASP A 285 16.15 8.81 29.44
C ASP A 285 16.20 9.57 28.12
N PHE A 286 15.34 10.58 27.97
CA PHE A 286 15.31 11.42 26.78
C PHE A 286 16.63 12.19 26.57
N ASN A 287 17.20 12.75 27.64
CA ASN A 287 18.49 13.43 27.56
C ASN A 287 19.63 12.45 27.26
N THR A 288 19.65 11.28 27.92
CA THR A 288 20.62 10.21 27.64
C THR A 288 20.54 9.72 26.20
N MET A 289 19.33 9.58 25.63
CA MET A 289 19.16 9.25 24.21
C MET A 289 19.76 10.32 23.28
N LYS A 290 19.63 11.60 23.61
CA LYS A 290 20.24 12.69 22.84
C LYS A 290 21.78 12.65 22.93
N GLU A 291 22.33 12.35 24.10
CA GLU A 291 23.77 12.14 24.28
C GLU A 291 24.27 10.98 23.41
N TYR A 292 23.61 9.82 23.45
CA TYR A 292 23.97 8.69 22.60
C TYR A 292 23.91 9.00 21.10
N LEU A 293 22.91 9.76 20.64
CA LEU A 293 22.87 10.20 19.24
C LEU A 293 24.02 11.14 18.87
N ASN A 294 24.39 12.07 19.77
CA ASN A 294 25.49 13.01 19.55
C ASN A 294 26.86 12.29 19.52
N ASP A 295 27.05 11.31 20.39
CA ASP A 295 28.28 10.52 20.50
C ASP A 295 28.34 9.37 19.47
N ASN A 296 27.31 9.25 18.62
CA ASN A 296 27.15 8.17 17.65
C ASN A 296 27.13 6.77 18.29
N ASN A 297 26.72 6.68 19.56
CA ASN A 297 26.54 5.43 20.30
C ASN A 297 25.15 4.84 20.00
N LEU A 298 24.99 4.35 18.76
CA LEU A 298 23.68 3.91 18.26
C LEU A 298 23.20 2.61 18.92
N TYR A 299 24.10 1.75 19.40
CA TYR A 299 23.73 0.50 20.07
C TYR A 299 22.97 0.77 21.35
N ASP A 300 23.54 1.61 22.23
CA ASP A 300 22.91 1.95 23.51
C ASP A 300 21.67 2.81 23.31
N PHE A 301 21.67 3.70 22.30
CA PHE A 301 20.47 4.43 21.90
C PHE A 301 19.30 3.49 21.55
N VAL A 302 19.52 2.51 20.68
CA VAL A 302 18.48 1.56 20.28
C VAL A 302 18.07 0.68 21.48
N GLY A 303 19.03 0.22 22.29
CA GLY A 303 18.76 -0.56 23.50
C GLY A 303 17.82 0.17 24.46
N LEU A 304 18.11 1.43 24.77
CA LEU A 304 17.30 2.27 25.64
C LEU A 304 15.92 2.56 25.02
N LEU A 305 15.87 2.74 23.69
CA LEU A 305 14.63 2.97 22.95
C LEU A 305 13.70 1.75 23.00
N LEU A 306 14.26 0.54 22.92
CA LEU A 306 13.49 -0.68 23.07
C LEU A 306 12.93 -0.81 24.49
N ASP A 307 13.75 -0.58 25.51
CA ASP A 307 13.35 -0.77 26.92
C ASP A 307 12.29 0.23 27.37
N ASN A 308 12.42 1.50 26.97
CA ASN A 308 11.64 2.58 27.56
C ASN A 308 10.45 3.00 26.71
N TYR A 309 10.41 2.61 25.42
CA TYR A 309 9.33 2.99 24.52
C TYR A 309 8.65 1.77 23.88
N TYR A 310 9.37 1.01 23.06
CA TYR A 310 8.74 -0.04 22.24
C TYR A 310 8.22 -1.24 23.04
N ASP A 311 9.05 -1.82 23.91
CA ASP A 311 8.69 -3.03 24.64
C ASP A 311 7.59 -2.80 25.67
N PRO A 312 7.56 -1.67 26.41
CA PRO A 312 6.43 -1.32 27.27
C PRO A 312 5.12 -1.12 26.49
N MET A 313 5.17 -0.47 25.32
CA MET A 313 4.00 -0.31 24.46
C MET A 313 3.49 -1.66 23.96
N TYR A 314 4.39 -2.54 23.52
CA TYR A 314 4.02 -3.88 23.07
C TYR A 314 3.43 -4.73 24.20
N LYS A 315 4.01 -4.68 25.42
CA LYS A 315 3.46 -5.41 26.59
C LYS A 315 2.03 -4.98 26.93
N LYS A 316 1.68 -3.70 26.76
CA LYS A 316 0.29 -3.22 26.90
C LYS A 316 -0.61 -3.82 25.83
N TRP A 317 -0.14 -3.88 24.58
CA TRP A 317 -0.86 -4.46 23.45
C TRP A 317 -1.04 -5.99 23.57
N LYS A 318 0.00 -6.73 23.99
CA LYS A 318 -0.03 -8.18 24.21
C LYS A 318 -1.19 -8.62 25.11
N LYS A 319 -1.56 -7.81 26.11
CA LYS A 319 -2.70 -8.08 27.01
C LYS A 319 -4.06 -8.14 26.32
N TYR A 320 -4.20 -7.53 25.13
CA TYR A 320 -5.49 -7.50 24.40
C TYR A 320 -5.72 -8.73 23.52
N TYR A 321 -4.66 -9.44 23.11
CA TYR A 321 -4.75 -10.59 22.20
C TYR A 321 -4.76 -11.95 22.93
N GLY A 322 -4.55 -11.97 24.26
CA GLY A 322 -4.63 -13.20 25.04
C GLY A 322 -3.45 -14.14 24.81
N THR A 323 -3.76 -15.43 24.58
CA THR A 323 -2.80 -16.51 24.31
C THR A 323 -2.50 -16.59 22.81
N PHE A 324 -1.24 -16.82 22.46
CA PHE A 324 -0.84 -17.10 21.07
C PHE A 324 -1.09 -18.57 20.76
N ASP A 325 -1.53 -18.86 19.52
CA ASP A 325 -1.77 -20.23 19.06
C ASP A 325 -0.44 -20.96 18.84
N TYR A 326 0.59 -20.22 18.38
CA TYR A 326 1.93 -20.72 18.14
C TYR A 326 2.98 -19.72 18.61
N GLU A 327 4.17 -20.21 18.97
CA GLU A 327 5.35 -19.39 19.23
C GLU A 327 6.53 -19.94 18.45
N ILE A 328 7.30 -19.05 17.81
CA ILE A 328 8.49 -19.37 17.02
C ILE A 328 9.65 -18.46 17.40
N ASP A 329 10.87 -18.87 17.10
CA ASP A 329 12.07 -18.04 17.27
C ASP A 329 12.63 -17.63 15.90
N SER A 330 12.95 -16.34 15.73
CA SER A 330 13.46 -15.81 14.46
C SER A 330 14.98 -15.63 14.43
N GLY A 331 15.72 -16.21 15.37
CA GLY A 331 17.19 -16.15 15.43
C GLY A 331 17.82 -16.60 14.11
N ASN A 332 17.30 -17.69 13.54
CA ASN A 332 17.53 -18.10 12.16
C ASN A 332 16.25 -17.91 11.33
N ILE A 333 16.31 -17.05 10.31
CA ILE A 333 15.16 -16.72 9.46
C ILE A 333 14.69 -17.93 8.64
N ASP A 334 15.59 -18.78 8.16
CA ASP A 334 15.21 -19.93 7.33
C ASP A 334 14.48 -20.99 8.15
N ASP A 335 14.94 -21.25 9.38
CA ASP A 335 14.30 -22.18 10.29
C ASP A 335 12.90 -21.70 10.69
N ALA A 336 12.78 -20.41 11.02
CA ALA A 336 11.50 -19.76 11.35
C ALA A 336 10.51 -19.80 10.18
N VAL A 337 10.98 -19.59 8.95
CA VAL A 337 10.13 -19.69 7.75
C VAL A 337 9.64 -21.12 7.53
N ASN A 338 10.50 -22.11 7.72
CA ASN A 338 10.10 -23.52 7.62
C ASN A 338 9.05 -23.88 8.67
N GLU A 339 9.15 -23.33 9.88
CA GLU A 339 8.16 -23.51 10.93
C GLU A 339 6.82 -22.83 10.59
N LEU A 340 6.85 -21.61 10.06
CA LEU A 340 5.66 -20.90 9.59
C LEU A 340 4.94 -21.66 8.46
N ILE A 341 5.69 -22.26 7.53
CA ILE A 341 5.11 -23.10 6.47
C ILE A 341 4.44 -24.36 7.05
N LYS A 342 5.03 -24.98 8.09
CA LYS A 342 4.38 -26.11 8.77
C LYS A 342 3.07 -25.69 9.43
N ILE A 343 3.05 -24.54 10.11
CA ILE A 343 1.83 -23.97 10.72
C ILE A 343 0.77 -23.75 9.63
N TYR A 344 1.15 -23.13 8.51
CA TYR A 344 0.28 -22.95 7.36
C TYR A 344 -0.34 -24.27 6.88
N ASP A 345 0.47 -25.32 6.71
CA ASP A 345 -0.01 -26.61 6.24
C ASP A 345 -0.95 -27.31 7.21
N ILE A 346 -0.75 -27.13 8.52
CA ILE A 346 -1.63 -27.66 9.58
C ILE A 346 -3.00 -26.96 9.49
N GLU A 347 -3.00 -25.64 9.54
CA GLU A 347 -4.21 -24.82 9.59
C GLU A 347 -5.01 -24.90 8.29
N ASN A 348 -4.33 -24.99 7.15
CA ASN A 348 -4.99 -25.11 5.85
C ASN A 348 -5.71 -26.47 5.69
N LYS A 349 -5.17 -27.55 6.28
CA LYS A 349 -5.82 -28.87 6.31
C LYS A 349 -7.05 -28.91 7.21
N GLU A 350 -7.06 -28.13 8.28
CA GLU A 350 -8.23 -28.04 9.17
C GLU A 350 -9.36 -27.22 8.54
N ASN A 351 -9.03 -26.16 7.79
CA ASN A 351 -10.00 -25.35 7.07
C ASN A 351 -10.66 -26.08 5.88
N THR A 352 -9.97 -27.03 5.24
CA THR A 352 -10.54 -27.84 4.14
C THR A 352 -11.46 -28.98 4.59
N LYS A 353 -11.52 -29.28 5.89
CA LYS A 353 -12.40 -30.31 6.47
C LYS A 353 -13.73 -29.77 7.01
N LYS A 354 -13.87 -28.45 7.13
CA LYS A 354 -15.10 -27.75 7.52
C LYS A 354 -15.83 -27.26 6.28
#